data_AF-A0A7S6SDG0-F1
#
_entry.id   AF-A0A7S6SDG0-F1
#
_cell.length_a   1.000
_cell.length_b   1.000
_cell.length_c   1.000
_cell.angle_alpha   90.00
_cell.angle_beta   90.00
_cell.angle_gamma   90.00
#
_symmetry.space_group_name_H-M   'P 1'
#
loop_
_entity.id
_entity.type
_entity.pdbx_description
1 polymer ?
#
loop_
_entity_poly.entity_id
_entity_poly.type
_entity_poly.pdbx_seq_one_letter_code
_entity_poly.pdbx_strand_id
1 'polypeptide(L)'
;MIQAEYGFPIASFGVYLKYYCVKNGLPTDRKALQDTGEAFVKESPKRFLSDVLSHFIGFSNIIVLEGVRHRSILEEVYQLTENHLTIFAEADFETRFKRYYSRNKDTDEVKTLEYFKEADNHPVEHDIAFLKFLCNLSVDSTSDKDISPELFTFLSHKLKR
;
A
#
# COMPACT_ATOMS: atom_id res chain seq x y z
N MET A 1 12.85 -3.66 2.43
CA MET A 1 12.94 -4.97 3.11
C MET A 1 12.76 -6.12 2.14
N ILE A 2 11.54 -6.42 1.66
CA ILE A 2 11.32 -7.53 0.69
C ILE A 2 12.19 -7.39 -0.56
N GLN A 3 12.25 -6.22 -1.19
CA GLN A 3 13.09 -6.00 -2.37
C GLN A 3 14.58 -6.21 -2.08
N ALA A 4 15.07 -5.85 -0.90
CA ALA A 4 16.48 -6.03 -0.55
C ALA A 4 16.83 -7.51 -0.34
N GLU A 5 15.91 -8.30 0.20
CA GLU A 5 16.11 -9.73 0.47
C GLU A 5 15.89 -10.59 -0.78
N TYR A 6 14.83 -10.32 -1.56
CA TYR A 6 14.39 -11.19 -2.66
C TYR A 6 14.59 -10.59 -4.06
N GLY A 7 14.97 -9.31 -4.17
CA GLY A 7 15.13 -8.64 -5.46
C GLY A 7 13.82 -8.36 -6.20
N PHE A 8 12.65 -8.59 -5.59
CA PHE A 8 11.36 -8.40 -6.26
C PHE A 8 11.09 -6.91 -6.54
N PRO A 9 10.66 -6.55 -7.77
CA PRO A 9 10.25 -5.20 -8.07
C PRO A 9 9.03 -4.80 -7.23
N ILE A 10 8.97 -3.52 -6.85
CA ILE A 10 7.86 -2.94 -6.10
C ILE A 10 7.09 -1.99 -7.01
N ALA A 11 5.81 -2.27 -7.21
CA ALA A 11 4.85 -1.33 -7.76
C ALA A 11 4.06 -0.69 -6.63
N SER A 12 4.32 0.59 -6.38
CA SER A 12 3.74 1.33 -5.26
C SER A 12 2.62 2.25 -5.74
N PHE A 13 1.40 2.01 -5.27
CA PHE A 13 0.23 2.83 -5.61
C PHE A 13 0.44 4.30 -5.25
N GLY A 14 1.04 4.57 -4.08
CA GLY A 14 1.32 5.94 -3.63
C GLY A 14 2.35 6.65 -4.50
N VAL A 15 3.39 5.93 -4.97
CA VAL A 15 4.40 6.50 -5.88
C VAL A 15 3.79 6.79 -7.26
N TYR A 16 2.96 5.89 -7.79
CA TYR A 16 2.25 6.13 -9.05
C TYR A 16 1.30 7.33 -8.96
N LEU A 17 0.48 7.41 -7.90
CA LEU A 17 -0.44 8.54 -7.71
C LEU A 17 0.31 9.86 -7.59
N LYS A 18 1.44 9.88 -6.86
CA LYS A 18 2.30 11.05 -6.79
C LYS A 18 2.86 11.44 -8.17
N TYR A 19 3.36 10.48 -8.94
CA TYR A 19 3.78 10.73 -10.33
C TYR A 19 2.65 11.32 -11.18
N TYR A 20 1.46 10.74 -11.09
CA TYR A 20 0.28 11.22 -11.81
C TYR A 20 -0.07 12.66 -11.42
N CYS A 21 -0.11 12.97 -10.11
CA CYS A 21 -0.43 14.32 -9.65
C CYS A 21 0.59 15.35 -10.15
N VAL A 22 1.89 15.07 -10.01
CA VAL A 22 2.96 15.95 -10.51
C VAL A 22 2.82 16.17 -12.02
N LYS A 23 2.61 15.10 -12.78
CA LYS A 23 2.48 15.16 -14.25
C LYS A 23 1.28 15.99 -14.71
N ASN A 24 0.21 16.04 -13.91
CA ASN A 24 -1.03 16.73 -14.23
C ASN A 24 -1.20 18.06 -13.48
N GLY A 25 -0.17 18.54 -12.78
CA GLY A 25 -0.23 19.81 -12.02
C GLY A 25 -1.23 19.77 -10.86
N LEU A 26 -1.49 18.59 -10.30
CA LEU A 26 -2.36 18.39 -9.15
C LEU A 26 -1.55 18.42 -7.84
N PRO A 27 -2.18 18.76 -6.70
CA PRO A 27 -1.53 18.69 -5.39
C PRO A 27 -1.05 17.27 -5.06
N THR A 28 0.05 17.19 -4.31
CA THR A 28 0.70 15.93 -3.91
C THR A 28 0.67 15.69 -2.40
N ASP A 29 -0.09 16.49 -1.66
CA ASP A 29 -0.32 16.25 -0.24
C ASP A 29 -1.11 14.95 -0.03
N ARG A 30 -1.02 14.39 1.19
CA ARG A 30 -1.66 13.11 1.53
C ARG A 30 -3.13 13.05 1.14
N LYS A 31 -3.90 14.12 1.39
CA LYS A 31 -5.33 14.14 1.10
C LYS A 31 -5.58 14.09 -0.41
N ALA A 32 -4.87 14.90 -1.18
CA ALA A 32 -4.99 14.90 -2.63
C ALA A 32 -4.65 13.53 -3.25
N LEU A 33 -3.63 12.84 -2.73
CA LEU A 33 -3.30 11.48 -3.18
C LEU A 33 -4.39 10.47 -2.84
N GLN A 34 -4.98 10.55 -1.63
CA GLN A 34 -6.11 9.69 -1.23
C GLN A 34 -7.35 9.96 -2.10
N ASP A 35 -7.72 11.24 -2.31
CA ASP A 35 -8.85 11.63 -3.15
C ASP A 35 -8.67 11.15 -4.60
N THR A 36 -7.45 11.27 -5.14
CA THR A 36 -7.13 10.83 -6.52
C THR A 36 -7.22 9.32 -6.66
N GLY A 37 -6.66 8.57 -5.70
CA GLY A 37 -6.75 7.11 -5.67
C GLY A 37 -8.18 6.61 -5.58
N GLU A 38 -8.99 7.23 -4.71
CA GLU A 38 -10.42 6.95 -4.57
C GLU A 38 -11.16 7.17 -5.90
N ALA A 39 -10.89 8.28 -6.60
CA ALA A 39 -11.51 8.58 -7.88
C ALA A 39 -11.15 7.52 -8.94
N PHE A 40 -9.90 7.07 -9.00
CA PHE A 40 -9.45 6.05 -9.95
C PHE A 40 -10.11 4.69 -9.69
N VAL A 41 -10.23 4.32 -8.41
CA VAL A 41 -10.93 3.09 -8.02
C VAL A 41 -12.41 3.15 -8.36
N LYS A 42 -13.07 4.30 -8.16
CA LYS A 42 -14.49 4.49 -8.53
C LYS A 42 -14.72 4.44 -10.03
N GLU A 43 -13.81 5.00 -10.81
CA GLU A 43 -13.90 4.98 -12.28
C GLU A 43 -13.68 3.56 -12.81
N SER A 44 -12.55 2.94 -12.48
CA SER A 44 -12.24 1.57 -12.89
C SER A 44 -11.06 1.00 -12.09
N PRO A 45 -11.29 0.09 -11.13
CA PRO A 45 -10.20 -0.51 -10.35
C PRO A 45 -9.24 -1.31 -11.24
N LYS A 46 -9.77 -2.00 -12.25
CA LYS A 46 -9.00 -2.75 -13.25
C LYS A 46 -8.03 -1.86 -14.03
N ARG A 47 -8.53 -0.73 -14.55
CA ARG A 47 -7.71 0.23 -15.29
C ARG A 47 -6.63 0.80 -14.38
N PHE A 48 -6.99 1.17 -13.16
CA PHE A 48 -6.03 1.71 -12.19
C PHE A 48 -4.90 0.71 -11.88
N LEU A 49 -5.23 -0.56 -11.59
CA LEU A 49 -4.23 -1.61 -11.40
C LEU A 49 -3.33 -1.76 -12.63
N SER A 50 -3.91 -1.79 -13.83
CA SER A 50 -3.16 -1.88 -15.09
C SER A 50 -2.20 -0.70 -15.28
N ASP A 51 -2.62 0.52 -14.96
CA ASP A 51 -1.79 1.72 -15.10
C ASP A 51 -0.63 1.72 -14.09
N VAL A 52 -0.90 1.32 -12.84
CA VAL A 52 0.14 1.15 -11.80
C VAL A 52 1.15 0.11 -12.23
N LEU A 53 0.70 -1.07 -12.67
CA LEU A 53 1.57 -2.12 -13.17
C LEU A 53 2.41 -1.64 -14.35
N SER A 54 1.80 -1.00 -15.35
CA SER A 54 2.50 -0.50 -16.54
C SER A 54 3.54 0.57 -16.22
N HIS A 55 3.37 1.32 -15.12
CA HIS A 55 4.33 2.33 -14.68
C HIS A 55 5.61 1.71 -14.08
N PHE A 56 5.51 0.58 -13.41
CA PHE A 56 6.63 -0.03 -12.67
C PHE A 56 7.19 -1.32 -13.31
N ILE A 57 6.44 -1.97 -14.20
CA ILE A 57 6.87 -3.26 -14.75
C ILE A 57 8.08 -3.08 -15.67
N GLY A 58 9.19 -3.70 -15.26
CA GLY A 58 10.15 -4.38 -16.13
C GLY A 58 9.95 -5.90 -16.03
N PHE A 59 10.56 -6.69 -16.93
CA PHE A 59 10.41 -8.15 -17.00
C PHE A 59 10.69 -8.85 -15.65
N SER A 60 9.64 -9.24 -14.91
CA SER A 60 9.72 -10.07 -13.70
C SER A 60 8.48 -10.95 -13.56
N ASN A 61 8.67 -12.17 -13.05
CA ASN A 61 7.57 -13.13 -12.79
C ASN A 61 6.90 -12.90 -11.43
N ILE A 62 7.53 -12.13 -10.53
CA ILE A 62 7.01 -11.79 -9.20
C ILE A 62 7.08 -10.28 -9.04
N ILE A 63 6.03 -9.67 -8.51
CA ILE A 63 5.95 -8.25 -8.21
C ILE A 63 5.31 -8.04 -6.84
N VAL A 64 5.80 -7.05 -6.11
CA VAL A 64 5.20 -6.60 -4.85
C VAL A 64 4.30 -5.42 -5.15
N LEU A 65 3.01 -5.53 -4.84
CA LEU A 65 2.08 -4.42 -4.85
C LEU A 65 2.07 -3.75 -3.47
N GLU A 66 2.55 -2.51 -3.40
CA GLU A 66 2.61 -1.75 -2.15
C GLU A 66 1.46 -0.73 -2.08
N GLY A 67 0.75 -0.71 -0.95
CA GLY A 67 -0.25 0.33 -0.68
C GLY A 67 -1.64 0.02 -1.25
N VAL A 68 -1.99 -1.25 -1.39
CA VAL A 68 -3.37 -1.67 -1.70
C VAL A 68 -4.28 -1.32 -0.52
N ARG A 69 -5.23 -0.41 -0.75
CA ARG A 69 -6.16 0.07 0.30
C ARG A 69 -7.64 -0.20 0.02
N HIS A 70 -7.97 -0.67 -1.18
CA HIS A 70 -9.34 -0.96 -1.59
C HIS A 70 -9.52 -2.44 -1.85
N ARG A 71 -10.66 -2.98 -1.40
CA ARG A 71 -11.05 -4.37 -1.66
C ARG A 71 -11.18 -4.65 -3.15
N SER A 72 -11.73 -3.72 -3.92
CA SER A 72 -11.88 -3.87 -5.38
C SER A 72 -10.54 -4.07 -6.07
N ILE A 73 -9.48 -3.36 -5.67
CA ILE A 73 -8.13 -3.57 -6.21
C ILE A 73 -7.62 -4.97 -5.89
N LEU A 74 -7.86 -5.46 -4.67
CA LEU A 74 -7.48 -6.82 -4.28
C LEU A 74 -8.22 -7.87 -5.13
N GLU A 75 -9.50 -7.66 -5.40
CA GLU A 75 -10.30 -8.54 -6.25
C GLU A 75 -9.77 -8.56 -7.70
N GLU A 76 -9.35 -7.43 -8.25
CA GLU A 76 -8.72 -7.37 -9.57
C GLU A 76 -7.37 -8.13 -9.60
N VAL A 77 -6.59 -8.08 -8.53
CA VAL A 77 -5.35 -8.88 -8.41
C VAL A 77 -5.66 -10.37 -8.42
N TYR A 78 -6.69 -10.80 -7.70
CA TYR A 78 -7.11 -12.21 -7.66
C TYR A 78 -7.62 -12.72 -9.01
N GLN A 79 -8.21 -11.84 -9.82
CA GLN A 79 -8.59 -12.17 -11.20
C GLN A 79 -7.39 -12.24 -12.15
N LEU A 80 -6.33 -11.47 -11.88
CA LEU A 80 -5.14 -11.42 -12.73
C LEU A 80 -4.22 -12.63 -12.54
N THR A 81 -4.15 -13.19 -11.33
CA THR A 81 -3.28 -14.33 -11.02
C THR A 81 -3.83 -15.20 -9.89
N GLU A 82 -3.77 -16.51 -10.08
CA GLU A 82 -4.03 -17.50 -9.03
C GLU A 82 -2.90 -17.55 -8.00
N ASN A 83 -1.69 -17.13 -8.40
CA ASN A 83 -0.50 -17.09 -7.56
C ASN A 83 -0.33 -15.71 -6.94
N HIS A 84 -1.01 -15.47 -5.83
CA HIS A 84 -0.89 -14.24 -5.06
C HIS A 84 -0.63 -14.54 -3.58
N LEU A 85 0.10 -13.64 -2.93
CA LEU A 85 0.30 -13.62 -1.48
C LEU A 85 -0.07 -12.24 -0.94
N THR A 86 -0.94 -12.22 0.06
CA THR A 86 -1.48 -10.99 0.64
C THR A 86 -1.06 -10.86 2.09
N ILE A 87 -0.42 -9.74 2.40
CA ILE A 87 0.17 -9.46 3.70
C ILE A 87 -0.41 -8.15 4.22
N PHE A 88 -1.03 -8.21 5.39
CA PHE A 88 -1.52 -7.04 6.10
C PHE A 88 -0.52 -6.65 7.20
N ALA A 89 -0.03 -5.42 7.18
CA ALA A 89 0.83 -4.89 8.24
C ALA A 89 0.00 -3.99 9.16
N GLU A 90 -0.32 -4.49 10.35
CA GLU A 90 -1.13 -3.79 11.34
C GLU A 90 -0.25 -2.95 12.26
N ALA A 91 -0.74 -1.79 12.68
CA ALA A 91 -0.12 -1.00 13.73
C ALA A 91 -1.20 -0.18 14.43
N ASP A 92 -1.09 -0.03 15.75
CA ASP A 92 -1.98 0.84 16.50
C ASP A 92 -1.88 2.32 16.06
N PHE A 93 -2.89 3.10 16.42
CA PHE A 93 -2.99 4.51 16.05
C PHE A 93 -1.76 5.32 16.51
N GLU A 94 -1.30 5.11 17.74
CA GLU A 94 -0.18 5.83 18.33
C GLU A 94 1.13 5.56 17.57
N THR A 95 1.40 4.30 17.23
CA THR A 95 2.56 3.89 16.42
C THR A 95 2.48 4.49 15.03
N ARG A 96 1.31 4.47 14.38
CA ARG A 96 1.12 5.06 13.04
C ARG A 96 1.34 6.58 13.08
N PHE A 97 0.81 7.28 14.08
CA PHE A 97 1.03 8.72 14.25
C PHE A 97 2.50 9.03 14.55
N LYS A 98 3.16 8.29 15.45
CA LYS A 98 4.59 8.45 15.76
C LYS A 98 5.44 8.34 14.49
N ARG A 99 5.18 7.31 13.66
CA ARG A 99 5.86 7.09 12.38
C ARG A 99 5.57 8.20 11.37
N TYR A 100 4.33 8.68 11.31
CA TYR A 100 3.94 9.82 10.47
C TYR A 100 4.67 11.11 10.87
N TYR A 101 4.71 11.40 12.17
CA TYR A 101 5.36 12.60 12.68
C TYR A 101 6.88 12.57 12.45
N SER A 102 7.51 11.41 12.65
CA SER A 102 8.97 11.27 12.53
C SER A 102 9.49 11.11 11.09
N ARG A 103 8.70 10.58 10.16
CA ARG A 103 9.18 10.32 8.78
C ARG A 103 9.38 11.61 7.98
N ASN A 104 10.41 11.66 7.14
CA ASN A 104 10.64 12.79 6.24
C ASN A 104 10.12 12.47 4.84
N LYS A 105 8.81 12.67 4.62
CA LYS A 105 8.17 12.56 3.30
C LYS A 105 7.63 13.92 2.89
N ASP A 106 7.82 14.26 1.62
CA ASP A 106 7.34 15.50 1.02
C ASP A 106 5.80 15.57 0.92
N THR A 107 5.11 14.43 0.97
CA THR A 107 3.65 14.37 1.02
C THR A 107 3.06 14.76 2.38
N ASP A 108 3.90 14.92 3.42
CA ASP A 108 3.50 15.16 4.80
C ASP A 108 3.83 16.60 5.24
N GLU A 109 3.31 17.58 4.49
CA GLU A 109 3.55 19.00 4.77
C GLU A 109 3.01 19.43 6.15
N VAL A 110 1.90 18.83 6.60
CA VAL A 110 1.22 19.17 7.86
C VAL A 110 1.36 18.05 8.89
N LYS A 111 2.29 18.18 9.82
CA LYS A 111 2.57 17.15 10.85
C LYS A 111 1.87 17.40 12.18
N THR A 112 0.54 17.53 12.16
CA THR A 112 -0.27 17.66 13.39
C THR A 112 -1.08 16.40 13.66
N LEU A 113 -1.46 16.20 14.93
CA LEU A 113 -2.32 15.09 15.32
C LEU A 113 -3.72 15.22 14.72
N GLU A 114 -4.23 16.45 14.64
CA GLU A 114 -5.54 16.78 14.08
C GLU A 114 -5.60 16.42 12.60
N TYR A 115 -4.60 16.85 11.81
CA TYR A 115 -4.51 16.51 10.39
C TYR A 115 -4.38 15.00 10.18
N PHE A 116 -3.58 14.33 11.02
CA PHE A 116 -3.46 12.88 10.96
C PHE A 116 -4.81 12.17 11.21
N LYS A 117 -5.57 12.62 12.23
CA LYS A 117 -6.91 12.08 12.53
C LYS A 117 -7.89 12.30 11.39
N GLU A 118 -7.88 13.49 10.78
CA GLU A 118 -8.73 13.78 9.62
C GLU A 118 -8.43 12.84 8.44
N ALA A 119 -7.14 12.65 8.14
CA ALA A 119 -6.72 11.72 7.10
C ALA A 119 -7.00 10.24 7.45
N ASP A 120 -7.07 9.90 8.74
CA ASP A 120 -7.40 8.56 9.24
C ASP A 120 -8.91 8.25 9.15
N ASN A 121 -9.75 9.29 9.13
CA ASN A 121 -11.19 9.17 8.94
C ASN A 121 -11.60 9.22 7.45
N HIS A 122 -10.63 9.23 6.52
CA HIS A 122 -10.91 9.21 5.10
C HIS A 122 -11.66 7.91 4.73
N PRO A 123 -12.65 7.94 3.81
CA PRO A 123 -13.45 6.76 3.44
C PRO A 123 -12.63 5.51 3.12
N VAL A 124 -11.49 5.68 2.44
CA VAL A 124 -10.54 4.59 2.15
C VAL A 124 -10.08 3.82 3.39
N GLU A 125 -9.95 4.47 4.55
CA GLU A 125 -9.46 3.81 5.77
C GLU A 125 -10.53 2.89 6.39
N HIS A 126 -11.81 3.09 6.07
CA HIS A 126 -12.88 2.17 6.49
C HIS A 126 -12.77 0.81 5.79
N ASP A 127 -12.39 0.80 4.51
CA ASP A 127 -12.21 -0.44 3.75
C ASP A 127 -11.01 -1.26 4.24
N ILE A 128 -9.96 -0.57 4.72
CA ILE A 128 -8.71 -1.20 5.18
C ILE A 128 -8.94 -2.14 6.35
N ALA A 129 -9.85 -1.81 7.27
CA ALA A 129 -10.17 -2.66 8.42
C ALA A 129 -10.66 -4.06 7.99
N PHE A 130 -11.34 -4.16 6.85
CA PHE A 130 -11.83 -5.43 6.31
C PHE A 130 -10.77 -6.20 5.52
N LEU A 131 -9.78 -5.52 4.94
CA LEU A 131 -8.72 -6.16 4.15
C LEU A 131 -7.89 -7.15 4.96
N LYS A 132 -7.72 -6.90 6.26
CA LYS A 132 -7.00 -7.81 7.18
C LYS A 132 -7.55 -9.23 7.13
N PHE A 133 -8.87 -9.38 7.04
CA PHE A 133 -9.53 -10.70 7.01
C PHE A 133 -9.42 -11.41 5.65
N LEU A 134 -8.96 -10.70 4.62
CA LEU A 134 -8.76 -11.25 3.27
C LEU A 134 -7.29 -11.61 3.01
N CYS A 135 -6.40 -11.33 3.97
CA CYS A 135 -4.96 -11.51 3.80
C CYS A 135 -4.49 -12.91 4.24
N ASN A 136 -3.48 -13.45 3.56
CA ASN A 136 -2.86 -14.72 3.91
C ASN A 136 -2.01 -14.64 5.19
N LEU A 137 -1.47 -13.46 5.48
CA LEU A 137 -0.71 -13.16 6.69
C LEU A 137 -1.11 -11.78 7.21
N SER A 138 -1.30 -11.67 8.52
CA SER A 138 -1.40 -10.38 9.21
C SER A 138 -0.23 -10.30 10.20
N VAL A 139 0.66 -9.33 10.00
CA VAL A 139 1.79 -9.07 10.90
C VAL A 139 1.47 -7.88 11.78
N ASP A 140 1.65 -8.06 13.09
CA ASP A 140 1.57 -6.96 14.03
C ASP A 140 2.90 -6.19 14.03
N SER A 141 2.85 -5.00 13.45
CA SER A 141 3.94 -4.02 13.45
C SER A 141 3.72 -2.92 14.48
N THR A 142 2.85 -3.13 15.47
CA THR A 142 2.78 -2.29 16.67
C THR A 142 4.10 -2.38 17.41
N SER A 143 4.54 -1.26 17.99
CA SER A 143 5.89 -1.07 18.55
C SER A 143 7.02 -1.12 17.51
N ASP A 144 8.26 -0.86 17.92
CA ASP A 144 9.45 -0.92 17.06
C ASP A 144 9.94 -2.38 16.86
N LYS A 145 9.02 -3.36 16.95
CA LYS A 145 9.31 -4.78 16.73
C LYS A 145 9.68 -5.02 15.27
N ASP A 146 10.79 -5.73 15.07
CA ASP A 146 11.19 -6.19 13.74
C ASP A 146 10.26 -7.31 13.25
N ILE A 147 9.50 -7.03 12.19
CA ILE A 147 8.59 -7.98 11.53
C ILE A 147 9.28 -8.82 10.44
N SER A 148 10.54 -8.52 10.11
CA SER A 148 11.28 -9.21 9.05
C SER A 148 11.31 -10.73 9.22
N PRO A 149 11.60 -11.29 10.42
CA PRO A 149 11.71 -12.73 10.60
C PRO A 149 10.41 -13.48 10.29
N GLU A 150 9.27 -12.94 10.75
CA GLU A 150 7.95 -13.53 10.52
C GLU A 150 7.60 -13.49 9.02
N LEU A 151 7.83 -12.34 8.38
CA LEU A 151 7.56 -12.15 6.96
C LEU A 151 8.41 -13.08 6.09
N PHE A 152 9.72 -13.17 6.35
CA PHE A 152 10.63 -13.99 5.56
C PHE A 152 10.39 -15.48 5.77
N THR A 153 10.03 -15.90 6.98
CA THR A 153 9.59 -17.27 7.23
C THR A 153 8.36 -17.61 6.38
N PHE A 154 7.34 -16.76 6.39
CA PHE A 154 6.13 -16.94 5.58
C PHE A 154 6.43 -17.01 4.09
N LEU A 155 7.19 -16.04 3.55
CA LEU A 155 7.54 -15.99 2.13
C LEU A 155 8.35 -17.22 1.71
N SER A 156 9.34 -17.63 2.50
CA SER A 156 10.17 -18.81 2.20
C SER A 156 9.36 -20.11 2.09
N HIS A 157 8.28 -20.25 2.86
CA HIS A 157 7.40 -21.43 2.81
C HIS A 157 6.47 -21.41 1.60
N LYS A 158 6.06 -20.22 1.15
CA LYS A 158 5.10 -20.06 0.05
C LYS A 158 5.76 -20.05 -1.32
N LEU A 159 6.96 -19.48 -1.44
CA LEU A 159 7.69 -19.38 -2.70
C LEU A 159 8.42 -20.67 -3.12
N LYS A 160 8.54 -21.65 -2.22
CA LYS A 160 9.13 -22.98 -2.51
C LYS A 160 8.12 -23.98 -3.11
N ARG A 161 6.85 -23.60 -3.22
CA ARG A 161 5.77 -24.42 -3.78
C ARG A 161 5.48 -23.96 -5.21
#